data_AF-A0A7D9LYU9-F1
#
_entry.id   AF-A0A7D9LYU9-F1
#
_cell.length_a   1.000
_cell.length_b   1.000
_cell.length_c   1.000
_cell.angle_alpha   90.00
_cell.angle_beta   90.00
_cell.angle_gamma   90.00
#
_symmetry.space_group_name_H-M   'P 1'
#
loop_
_entity.id
_entity.type
_entity.pdbx_description
1 polymer ?
#
loop_
_entity_poly.entity_id
_entity_poly.type
_entity_poly.pdbx_seq_one_letter_code
_entity_poly.pdbx_strand_id
1 'polypeptide(L)' 'MGEPCKVHVGNLSYSVTEEALRQAFEACGDIDEAIVVTDRETGRPRGFGFVTFQEKQGADKAIADLDGTVCIFLISLF' A
#
# COMPACT_ATOMS: atom_id res chain seq x y z
N MET A 1 -14.09 9.60 17.88
CA MET A 1 -13.87 8.39 17.07
C MET A 1 -13.26 8.83 15.77
N GLY A 2 -11.94 8.91 15.70
CA GLY A 2 -11.27 9.11 14.41
C GLY A 2 -11.34 7.78 13.67
N GLU A 3 -11.88 7.78 12.46
CA GLU A 3 -11.84 6.59 11.63
C GLU A 3 -10.37 6.23 11.39
N PRO A 4 -9.97 4.97 11.59
CA PRO A 4 -8.58 4.59 11.41
C PRO A 4 -8.21 4.84 9.95
N CYS A 5 -7.17 5.66 9.73
CA CYS A 5 -6.64 6.00 8.40
C CYS A 5 -5.82 4.83 7.85
N LYS A 6 -6.45 3.65 7.78
CA LYS A 6 -5.84 2.40 7.35
C LYS A 6 -6.21 2.11 5.89
N VAL A 7 -5.20 2.05 5.06
CA VAL A 7 -5.26 1.73 3.63
C VAL A 7 -4.82 0.27 3.45
N HIS A 8 -5.60 -0.48 2.67
CA HIS A 8 -5.25 -1.84 2.29
C HIS A 8 -4.60 -1.83 0.90
N VAL A 9 -3.41 -2.41 0.80
CA VAL A 9 -2.61 -2.42 -0.43
C VAL A 9 -2.47 -3.86 -0.89
N GLY A 10 -3.19 -4.21 -1.95
CA GLY A 10 -3.10 -5.54 -2.58
C GLY A 10 -2.24 -5.52 -3.85
N ASN A 11 -1.96 -6.70 -4.38
CA ASN A 11 -1.26 -6.90 -5.65
C ASN A 11 0.17 -6.31 -5.68
N LEU A 12 0.84 -6.32 -4.53
CA LEU A 12 2.23 -5.95 -4.38
C LEU A 12 3.13 -7.04 -4.97
N SER A 13 4.18 -6.60 -5.67
CA SER A 13 5.17 -7.50 -6.23
C SER A 13 5.92 -8.26 -5.12
N TYR A 14 6.36 -9.47 -5.40
CA TYR A 14 7.05 -10.33 -4.41
C TYR A 14 8.41 -9.79 -3.93
N SER A 15 8.87 -8.65 -4.45
CA SER A 15 10.07 -7.95 -3.97
C SER A 15 9.76 -6.72 -3.14
N VAL A 16 8.48 -6.36 -2.94
CA VAL A 16 8.09 -5.21 -2.12
C VAL A 16 8.20 -5.57 -0.65
N THR A 17 9.01 -4.80 0.07
CA THR A 17 9.15 -4.87 1.53
C THR A 17 8.34 -3.78 2.21
N GLU A 18 8.20 -3.86 3.53
CA GLU A 18 7.58 -2.81 4.35
C GLU A 18 8.23 -1.44 4.13
N GLU A 19 9.57 -1.42 3.99
CA GLU A 19 10.32 -0.21 3.68
C GLU A 19 9.94 0.34 2.30
N ALA A 20 9.91 -0.50 1.26
CA ALA A 20 9.54 -0.06 -0.09
C ALA A 20 8.08 0.44 -0.15
N LEU A 21 7.17 -0.23 0.58
CA LEU A 21 5.79 0.21 0.74
C LEU A 21 5.77 1.59 1.41
N ARG A 22 6.43 1.72 2.56
CA ARG A 22 6.52 2.98 3.29
C ARG A 22 7.05 4.10 2.39
N GLN A 23 8.11 3.85 1.62
CA GLN A 23 8.68 4.85 0.72
C GLN A 23 7.78 5.21 -0.47
N ALA A 24 6.94 4.29 -0.95
CA ALA A 24 5.96 4.61 -1.99
C ALA A 24 4.87 5.54 -1.45
N PHE A 25 4.44 5.30 -0.21
CA PHE A 25 3.33 6.02 0.42
C PHE A 25 3.78 7.28 1.19
N GLU A 26 5.06 7.43 1.54
CA GLU A 26 5.60 8.62 2.25
C GLU A 26 5.44 9.89 1.41
N ALA A 27 5.45 9.75 0.08
CA ALA A 27 5.21 10.86 -0.84
C ALA A 27 3.77 11.39 -0.76
N CYS A 28 2.81 10.56 -0.34
CA CYS A 28 1.42 10.94 -0.17
C CYS A 28 1.16 11.59 1.20
N GLY A 29 1.88 11.15 2.25
CA GLY A 29 1.82 11.72 3.59
C GLY A 29 2.54 10.88 4.65
N ASP A 30 2.45 11.32 5.91
CA ASP A 30 3.10 10.64 7.04
C ASP A 30 2.43 9.31 7.38
N ILE A 31 3.27 8.26 7.39
CA ILE A 31 2.87 6.89 7.69
C ILE A 31 3.12 6.62 9.17
N ASP A 32 2.06 6.21 9.85
CA ASP A 32 2.10 5.77 11.23
C ASP A 32 2.66 4.33 11.32
N GLU A 33 2.14 3.43 10.48
CA GLU A 33 2.51 2.01 10.49
C GLU A 33 2.40 1.42 9.08
N ALA A 34 3.36 0.59 8.66
CA ALA A 34 3.30 -0.16 7.42
C ALA A 34 3.60 -1.63 7.71
N ILE A 35 2.74 -2.53 7.26
CA ILE A 35 2.83 -3.97 7.48
C ILE A 35 2.68 -4.69 6.14
N VAL A 36 3.64 -5.52 5.76
CA VAL A 36 3.54 -6.39 4.58
C VAL A 36 3.33 -7.82 5.04
N VAL A 37 2.24 -8.43 4.57
CA VAL A 37 1.93 -9.81 4.93
C VAL A 37 2.67 -10.74 3.99
N THR A 38 3.70 -11.36 4.55
CA THR A 38 4.52 -12.38 3.88
C THR A 38 4.20 -13.76 4.45
N ASP A 39 4.22 -14.77 3.57
CA ASP A 39 4.07 -16.15 4.00
C ASP A 39 5.36 -16.61 4.70
N ARG A 40 5.26 -16.94 5.99
CA ARG A 40 6.43 -17.26 6.81
C ARG A 40 6.98 -18.67 6.56
N GLU A 41 6.18 -19.55 5.97
CA GLU A 41 6.57 -20.95 5.68
C GLU A 41 7.32 -21.06 4.36
N THR A 42 6.89 -20.34 3.33
CA THR A 42 7.54 -20.33 2.01
C THR A 42 8.47 -19.15 1.80
N GLY A 43 8.43 -18.15 2.69
CA GLY A 43 9.10 -16.86 2.51
C GLY A 43 8.56 -16.04 1.34
N ARG A 44 7.46 -16.46 0.71
CA ARG A 44 6.88 -15.78 -0.44
C ARG A 44 5.89 -14.72 0.02
N PRO A 45 5.98 -13.47 -0.45
CA PRO A 45 4.96 -12.48 -0.14
C PRO A 45 3.60 -12.94 -0.64
N ARG A 46 2.54 -12.78 0.16
CA ARG A 46 1.18 -13.00 -0.37
C ARG A 46 0.74 -11.86 -1.30
N GLY A 47 1.60 -10.85 -1.49
CA GLY A 47 1.38 -9.72 -2.38
C GLY A 47 0.36 -8.74 -1.81
N PHE A 48 0.22 -8.65 -0.49
CA PHE A 48 -0.63 -7.65 0.14
C PHE A 48 -0.05 -7.14 1.46
N GLY A 49 -0.46 -5.93 1.82
CA GLY A 49 -0.04 -5.22 3.01
C GLY A 49 -1.08 -4.19 3.46
N PHE A 50 -0.82 -3.59 4.60
CA PHE A 50 -1.64 -2.56 5.21
C PHE A 50 -0.75 -1.37 5.56
N VAL A 51 -1.22 -0.17 5.27
CA VAL A 51 -0.57 1.09 5.63
C VAL A 51 -1.55 1.89 6.48
N THR A 52 -1.11 2.33 7.64
CA THR A 52 -1.84 3.25 8.50
C THR A 52 -1.16 4.61 8.41
N PHE A 53 -1.92 5.64 8.05
CA PHE A 53 -1.44 7.03 8.00
C PHE A 53 -1.73 7.74 9.31
N GLN A 54 -0.89 8.73 9.63
CA GLN A 54 -1.14 9.62 10.77
C GLN A 54 -2.31 10.56 10.49
N GLU A 55 -2.45 10.99 9.25
CA GLU A 55 -3.49 11.94 8.83
C GLU A 55 -4.41 11.37 7.76
N LYS A 56 -5.70 11.72 7.85
CA LYS A 56 -6.70 11.33 6.85
C LYS A 56 -6.35 11.89 5.46
N GLN A 57 -5.69 13.05 5.40
CA GLN A 57 -5.29 13.65 4.12
C GLN A 57 -4.21 12.82 3.40
N GLY A 58 -3.30 12.17 4.14
CA GLY A 58 -2.32 11.24 3.57
C GLY A 58 -2.99 9.99 3.01
N ALA A 59 -3.97 9.44 3.75
CA ALA A 59 -4.78 8.30 3.28
C ALA A 59 -5.62 8.66 2.06
N ASP A 60 -6.27 9.83 2.03
CA ASP A 60 -7.10 10.29 0.91
C ASP A 60 -6.28 10.50 -0.36
N LYS A 61 -5.07 11.09 -0.24
CA LYS A 61 -4.11 11.19 -1.34
C LYS A 61 -3.62 9.83 -1.79
N ALA A 62 -3.26 8.95 -0.87
CA ALA A 62 -2.80 7.60 -1.20
C ALA A 62 -3.87 6.82 -1.95
N ILE A 63 -5.13 6.95 -1.55
CA ILE A 63 -6.27 6.39 -2.30
C ILE A 63 -6.35 7.11 -3.65
N ALA A 64 -6.39 8.43 -3.74
CA ALA A 64 -6.50 9.12 -5.03
C ALA A 64 -5.37 8.82 -6.04
N ASP A 65 -4.13 8.63 -5.57
CA ASP A 65 -2.95 8.39 -6.41
C ASP A 65 -2.68 6.89 -6.67
N LEU A 66 -3.00 6.01 -5.71
CA LEU A 66 -2.66 4.58 -5.76
C LEU A 66 -3.88 3.64 -5.82
N ASP A 67 -5.09 4.11 -5.53
CA ASP A 67 -6.37 3.40 -5.82
C ASP A 67 -6.56 3.36 -7.34
N GLY A 68 -6.08 2.28 -7.94
CA GLY A 68 -6.12 2.04 -9.38
C GLY A 68 -4.73 1.90 -10.02
N THR A 69 -3.66 2.41 -9.43
CA THR A 69 -2.34 2.34 -10.11
C THR A 69 -1.70 0.95 -10.02
N VAL A 70 -2.08 0.12 -9.04
CA VAL A 70 -1.62 -1.27 -8.95
C VAL A 70 -2.45 -2.17 -9.89
N CYS A 71 -2.10 -2.10 -11.19
CA CYS A 71 -2.46 -3.00 -12.32
C CYS A 71 -3.47 -2.58 -13.41
N ILE A 72 -3.55 -1.30 -13.80
CA ILE A 72 -4.23 -0.93 -15.09
C ILE A 72 -3.34 -0.35 -16.19
N PHE A 73 -2.02 -0.29 -16.04
CA PHE A 73 -1.15 0.09 -17.17
C PHE A 73 -1.06 -0.95 -18.31
N LEU A 74 -1.89 -2.01 -18.32
CA LEU A 74 -1.87 -3.04 -19.37
C LEU A 74 -3.24 -3.55 -19.89
N ILE A 75 -4.37 -2.87 -19.66
CA ILE A 75 -5.65 -3.31 -20.24
C ILE A 75 -6.59 -2.20 -20.75
N SER A 76 -6.05 -1.05 -21.15
CA SER A 76 -6.79 -0.12 -22.01
C SER A 76 -5.92 0.40 -23.14
N LEU A 77 -5.51 -0.54 -24.00
CA LEU A 77 -5.42 -0.37 -25.44
C LEU A 77 -5.18 -1.75 -26.08
N PHE A 78 -6.22 -2.58 -26.18
CA PHE A 78 -6.54 -3.52 -27.27
C PHE A 78 -7.79 -4.32 -26.91
#